data_AF-A0A3B9YMR5-F1
#
_entry.id   AF-A0A3B9YMR5-F1
#
_cell.length_a   1.000
_cell.length_b   1.000
_cell.length_c   1.000
_cell.angle_alpha   90.00
_cell.angle_beta   90.00
_cell.angle_gamma   90.00
#
_symmetry.space_group_name_H-M   'P 1'
#
loop_
_entity.id
_entity.type
_entity.pdbx_description
1 polymer ?
#
loop_
_entity_poly.entity_id
_entity_poly.type
_entity_poly.pdbx_seq_one_letter_code
_entity_poly.pdbx_strand_id
1 'polypeptide(L)'
;MILLLAAALAVPAEQAAAPKCSYTYTVWNVKAKKSLIRKTVSKAYGELTPSEKGPLGCTPCVEDQQEVVLSNGLKFQACKKAAEPVRKALEAALAKGQKIVSVLGYRAQMSKGAADKDGNRTELSNHAFGTAVDLNEEHNGLYENCISWGPKCRLRKGGKYRPGADPLSLTKESPALAELKAAGFEWGGKIEGRQKDFMHFSPTGY
;
A
#
# COMPACT_ATOMS: atom_id res chain seq x y z
N MET A 1 -38.60 8.74 63.19
CA MET A 1 -38.66 8.39 61.76
C MET A 1 -37.52 9.11 61.07
N ILE A 2 -36.39 8.43 60.85
CA ILE A 2 -35.18 9.03 60.28
C ILE A 2 -35.15 8.63 58.80
N LEU A 3 -35.31 9.61 57.91
CA LEU A 3 -35.17 9.44 56.47
C LEU A 3 -33.66 9.45 56.13
N LEU A 4 -33.10 8.30 55.79
CA LEU A 4 -31.77 8.19 55.19
C LEU A 4 -31.89 8.52 53.70
N LEU A 5 -31.45 9.72 53.30
CA LEU A 5 -31.17 10.03 51.90
C LEU A 5 -29.84 9.38 51.52
N ALA A 6 -29.89 8.33 50.70
CA ALA A 6 -28.72 7.80 50.02
C ALA A 6 -28.36 8.74 48.86
N ALA A 7 -27.27 9.49 49.01
CA ALA A 7 -26.68 10.25 47.91
C ALA A 7 -26.02 9.27 46.93
N ALA A 8 -26.60 9.10 45.75
CA ALA A 8 -25.98 8.36 44.66
C ALA A 8 -24.77 9.17 44.15
N LEU A 9 -23.56 8.69 44.43
CA LEU A 9 -22.34 9.21 43.85
C LEU A 9 -22.31 8.84 42.36
N ALA A 10 -22.46 9.83 41.49
CA ALA A 10 -22.25 9.66 40.06
C ALA A 10 -20.77 9.38 39.80
N VAL A 11 -20.47 8.19 39.28
CA VAL A 11 -19.13 7.85 38.78
C VAL A 11 -18.92 8.65 37.49
N PRO A 12 -17.86 9.47 37.38
CA PRO A 12 -17.58 10.18 36.14
C PRO A 12 -17.35 9.18 35.02
N ALA A 13 -18.07 9.33 33.91
CA ALA A 13 -17.86 8.53 32.72
C ALA A 13 -16.40 8.73 32.27
N GLU A 14 -15.63 7.64 32.25
CA GLU A 14 -14.26 7.66 31.74
C GLU A 14 -14.32 8.04 30.27
N GLN A 15 -13.92 9.28 29.99
CA GLN A 15 -14.01 9.85 28.66
C GLN A 15 -12.92 9.18 27.82
N ALA A 16 -13.31 8.16 27.07
CA ALA A 16 -12.41 7.42 26.19
C ALA A 16 -11.60 8.41 25.37
N ALA A 17 -10.27 8.30 25.45
CA ALA A 17 -9.37 9.17 24.72
C ALA A 17 -9.74 9.15 23.24
N ALA A 18 -9.84 10.35 22.63
CA ALA A 18 -10.19 10.46 21.23
C ALA A 18 -9.26 9.59 20.36
N PRO A 19 -9.79 8.88 19.34
CA PRO A 19 -8.99 7.99 18.51
C PRO A 19 -7.85 8.79 17.86
N LYS A 20 -6.64 8.24 17.93
CA LYS A 20 -5.43 8.82 17.33
C LYS A 20 -5.06 8.06 16.08
N CYS A 21 -4.55 8.80 15.11
CA CYS A 21 -3.85 8.28 13.96
C CYS A 21 -2.36 8.18 14.30
N SER A 22 -1.77 7.01 14.15
CA SER A 22 -0.32 6.83 14.31
C SER A 22 0.30 6.09 13.13
N TYR A 23 1.48 6.52 12.71
CA TYR A 23 2.26 5.82 11.70
C TYR A 23 3.72 6.24 11.69
N THR A 24 4.58 5.32 11.25
CA THR A 24 5.99 5.61 11.01
C THR A 24 6.27 5.46 9.53
N TYR A 25 6.75 6.54 8.89
CA TYR A 25 7.08 6.51 7.47
C TYR A 25 8.57 6.69 7.24
N THR A 26 9.02 6.20 6.08
CA THR A 26 10.36 6.47 5.56
C THR A 26 10.32 7.41 4.36
N VAL A 27 11.42 8.10 4.07
CA VAL A 27 11.53 8.97 2.90
C VAL A 27 12.56 8.43 1.92
N TRP A 28 12.14 8.18 0.68
CA TRP A 28 13.02 7.79 -0.41
C TRP A 28 13.82 8.98 -0.91
N ASN A 29 15.15 8.85 -0.93
CA ASN A 29 16.03 9.84 -1.54
C ASN A 29 16.50 9.37 -2.91
N VAL A 30 16.23 10.17 -3.95
CA VAL A 30 16.54 9.83 -5.35
C VAL A 30 18.03 9.89 -5.66
N LYS A 31 18.80 10.74 -4.98
CA LYS A 31 20.26 10.86 -5.15
C LYS A 31 20.97 9.67 -4.51
N ALA A 32 20.60 9.35 -3.27
CA ALA A 32 21.17 8.24 -2.50
C ALA A 32 20.60 6.86 -2.88
N LYS A 33 19.50 6.82 -3.64
CA LYS A 33 18.80 5.60 -4.08
C LYS A 33 18.42 4.66 -2.93
N LYS A 34 18.05 5.23 -1.78
CA LYS A 34 17.58 4.48 -0.61
C LYS A 34 16.68 5.33 0.27
N SER A 35 15.98 4.68 1.18
CA SER A 35 15.28 5.36 2.26
C SER A 35 16.27 5.83 3.33
N LEU A 36 16.19 7.10 3.72
CA LEU A 36 17.15 7.71 4.65
C LEU A 36 16.50 8.20 5.94
N ILE A 37 15.34 8.86 5.83
CA ILE A 37 14.66 9.48 6.96
C ILE A 37 13.60 8.52 7.46
N ARG A 38 13.48 8.36 8.78
CA ARG A 38 12.37 7.68 9.45
C ARG A 38 11.70 8.68 10.39
N LYS A 39 10.39 8.86 10.26
CA LYS A 39 9.60 9.80 11.07
C LYS A 39 8.36 9.11 11.61
N THR A 40 8.08 9.34 12.89
CA THR A 40 6.86 8.87 13.55
C THR A 40 5.90 10.04 13.71
N VAL A 41 4.64 9.80 13.37
CA VAL A 41 3.53 10.73 13.48
C VAL A 41 2.51 10.10 14.42
N SER A 42 1.97 10.92 15.33
CA SER A 42 0.85 10.55 16.19
C SER A 42 0.03 11.81 16.45
N LYS A 43 -1.20 11.86 15.95
CA LYS A 43 -2.08 13.03 16.04
C LYS A 43 -3.56 12.65 15.96
N ALA A 44 -4.45 13.58 16.28
CA ALA A 44 -5.89 13.33 16.15
C ALA A 44 -6.28 13.19 14.67
N TYR A 45 -7.30 12.38 14.37
CA TYR A 45 -7.78 12.22 12.98
C TYR A 45 -8.25 13.54 12.36
N GLY A 46 -8.76 14.48 13.17
CA GLY A 46 -9.15 15.82 12.72
C GLY A 46 -7.97 16.68 12.23
N GLU A 47 -6.73 16.30 12.59
CA GLU A 47 -5.49 17.00 12.22
C GLU A 47 -4.81 16.37 10.99
N LEU A 48 -5.47 15.41 10.33
CA LEU A 48 -5.00 14.86 9.07
C LEU A 48 -5.12 15.89 7.94
N THR A 49 -3.99 16.13 7.29
CA THR A 49 -3.91 17.01 6.12
C THR A 49 -4.47 16.31 4.87
N PRO A 50 -4.79 17.06 3.79
CA PRO A 50 -5.25 16.45 2.55
C PRO A 50 -4.27 15.42 1.95
N SER A 51 -2.96 15.58 2.13
CA SER A 51 -1.96 14.63 1.63
C SER A 51 -1.89 13.33 2.44
N GLU A 52 -2.55 13.27 3.60
CA GLU A 52 -2.71 12.07 4.41
C GLU A 52 -4.06 11.37 4.16
N LYS A 53 -4.84 11.87 3.19
CA LYS A 53 -6.11 11.28 2.75
C LYS A 53 -5.88 10.67 1.38
N GLY A 54 -5.62 9.37 1.36
CA GLY A 54 -5.36 8.59 0.15
C GLY A 54 -6.63 8.12 -0.56
N PRO A 55 -6.46 7.29 -1.61
CA PRO A 55 -7.56 6.69 -2.34
C PRO A 55 -8.55 5.95 -1.42
N LEU A 56 -9.81 5.86 -1.85
CA LEU A 56 -10.91 5.21 -1.10
C LEU A 56 -11.18 5.87 0.28
N GLY A 57 -10.59 7.04 0.54
CA GLY A 57 -10.63 7.68 1.86
C GLY A 57 -9.88 6.87 2.92
N CYS A 58 -8.82 6.17 2.52
CA CYS A 58 -7.86 5.51 3.41
C CYS A 58 -6.80 6.51 3.87
N THR A 59 -6.19 6.24 5.02
CA THR A 59 -5.16 7.10 5.62
C THR A 59 -3.88 6.27 5.82
N PRO A 60 -2.75 6.92 6.17
CA PRO A 60 -1.55 6.19 6.54
C PRO A 60 -1.59 5.65 7.97
N CYS A 61 -2.66 5.87 8.72
CA CYS A 61 -2.78 5.43 10.12
C CYS A 61 -2.73 3.90 10.19
N VAL A 62 -1.91 3.37 11.09
CA VAL A 62 -1.82 1.91 11.34
C VAL A 62 -3.17 1.38 11.84
N GLU A 63 -3.92 2.20 12.56
CA GLU A 63 -5.26 1.90 13.08
C GLU A 63 -6.30 1.67 11.97
N ASP A 64 -6.05 2.18 10.76
CA ASP A 64 -6.93 2.02 9.59
C ASP A 64 -6.56 0.80 8.75
N GLN A 65 -5.46 0.11 9.09
CA GLN A 65 -5.00 -1.09 8.40
C GLN A 65 -5.59 -2.35 9.06
N GLN A 66 -5.66 -3.43 8.29
CA GLN A 66 -5.99 -4.75 8.78
C GLN A 66 -5.12 -5.82 8.12
N GLU A 67 -4.85 -6.90 8.86
CA GLU A 67 -4.21 -8.08 8.29
C GLU A 67 -5.17 -8.73 7.29
N VAL A 68 -4.62 -9.06 6.12
CA VAL A 68 -5.24 -9.90 5.10
C VAL A 68 -4.45 -11.20 5.04
N VAL A 69 -5.17 -12.31 5.10
CA VAL A 69 -4.60 -13.66 4.98
C VAL A 69 -5.22 -14.32 3.75
N LEU A 70 -4.38 -14.88 2.90
CA LEU A 70 -4.79 -15.65 1.71
C LEU A 70 -4.79 -17.15 2.00
N SER A 71 -5.54 -17.92 1.21
CA SER A 71 -5.66 -19.38 1.31
C SER A 71 -4.33 -20.13 1.18
N ASN A 72 -3.34 -19.55 0.51
CA ASN A 72 -1.99 -20.07 0.40
C ASN A 72 -1.06 -19.71 1.58
N GLY A 73 -1.61 -19.09 2.64
CA GLY A 73 -0.87 -18.72 3.85
C GLY A 73 -0.14 -17.38 3.78
N LEU A 74 -0.12 -16.70 2.63
CA LEU A 74 0.48 -15.37 2.53
C LEU A 74 -0.31 -14.34 3.34
N LYS A 75 0.42 -13.41 3.93
CA LYS A 75 -0.12 -12.34 4.77
C LYS A 75 0.40 -10.98 4.32
N PHE A 76 -0.46 -9.98 4.39
CA PHE A 76 -0.09 -8.58 4.18
C PHE A 76 -1.08 -7.67 4.92
N GLN A 77 -0.75 -6.39 5.05
CA GLN A 77 -1.63 -5.39 5.63
C GLN A 77 -2.28 -4.58 4.51
N ALA A 78 -3.54 -4.18 4.66
CA ALA A 78 -4.21 -3.28 3.73
C ALA A 78 -5.19 -2.39 4.48
N CYS A 79 -5.57 -1.26 3.90
CA CYS A 79 -6.62 -0.42 4.47
C CYS A 79 -7.91 -1.21 4.60
N LYS A 80 -8.64 -1.06 5.70
CA LYS A 80 -9.92 -1.76 5.97
C LYS A 80 -10.91 -1.70 4.79
N LYS A 81 -10.95 -0.59 4.04
CA LYS A 81 -11.81 -0.43 2.87
C LYS A 81 -11.33 -1.17 1.62
N ALA A 82 -10.02 -1.39 1.48
CA ALA A 82 -9.41 -2.07 0.35
C ALA A 82 -9.20 -3.57 0.61
N ALA A 83 -9.11 -3.97 1.87
CA ALA A 83 -8.65 -5.28 2.28
C ALA A 83 -9.51 -6.44 1.74
N GLU A 84 -10.84 -6.36 1.90
CA GLU A 84 -11.72 -7.42 1.41
C GLU A 84 -11.78 -7.50 -0.13
N PRO A 85 -11.93 -6.38 -0.88
CA PRO A 85 -11.83 -6.41 -2.34
C PRO A 85 -10.52 -7.01 -2.85
N VAL A 86 -9.38 -6.58 -2.29
CA VAL A 86 -8.06 -7.10 -2.68
C VAL A 86 -7.94 -8.58 -2.33
N ARG A 87 -8.36 -8.99 -1.14
CA ARG A 87 -8.35 -10.40 -0.74
C ARG A 87 -9.14 -11.25 -1.73
N LYS A 88 -10.39 -10.90 -2.02
CA LYS A 88 -11.24 -11.63 -2.98
C LYS A 88 -10.59 -11.73 -4.36
N ALA A 89 -10.01 -10.64 -4.85
CA ALA A 89 -9.34 -10.62 -6.15
C ALA A 89 -8.11 -11.56 -6.18
N LEU A 90 -7.27 -11.53 -5.14
CA LEU A 90 -6.10 -12.40 -5.06
C LEU A 90 -6.49 -13.87 -4.88
N GLU A 91 -7.54 -14.17 -4.11
CA GLU A 91 -8.08 -15.53 -3.98
C GLU A 91 -8.64 -16.05 -5.31
N ALA A 92 -9.39 -15.22 -6.04
CA ALA A 92 -9.89 -15.58 -7.36
C ALA A 92 -8.73 -15.83 -8.35
N ALA A 93 -7.66 -15.04 -8.26
CA ALA A 93 -6.46 -15.26 -9.07
C ALA A 93 -5.77 -16.59 -8.71
N LEU A 94 -5.62 -16.90 -7.42
CA LEU A 94 -5.07 -18.18 -6.94
C LEU A 94 -5.90 -19.36 -7.44
N ALA A 95 -7.23 -19.28 -7.33
CA ALA A 95 -8.15 -20.30 -7.81
C ALA A 95 -8.06 -20.51 -9.34
N LYS A 96 -7.66 -19.48 -10.09
CA LYS A 96 -7.38 -19.53 -11.54
C LYS A 96 -5.94 -19.97 -11.87
N GLY A 97 -5.18 -20.44 -10.89
CA GLY A 97 -3.83 -20.96 -11.06
C GLY A 97 -2.72 -19.89 -11.09
N GLN A 98 -3.02 -18.63 -10.74
CA GLN A 98 -1.96 -17.63 -10.55
C GLN A 98 -1.00 -18.10 -9.46
N LYS A 99 0.30 -18.10 -9.77
CA LYS A 99 1.33 -18.31 -8.76
C LYS A 99 1.64 -16.99 -8.06
N ILE A 100 1.31 -16.91 -6.77
CA ILE A 100 1.64 -15.79 -5.88
C ILE A 100 2.47 -16.34 -4.73
N VAL A 101 3.72 -15.90 -4.62
CA VAL A 101 4.69 -16.35 -3.60
C VAL A 101 5.11 -15.22 -2.67
N SER A 102 4.84 -13.97 -3.04
CA SER A 102 4.96 -12.83 -2.13
C SER A 102 3.93 -11.75 -2.44
N VAL A 103 3.47 -11.08 -1.38
CA VAL A 103 2.57 -9.92 -1.45
C VAL A 103 3.08 -8.87 -0.46
N LEU A 104 3.23 -7.63 -0.93
CA LEU A 104 3.49 -6.48 -0.07
C LEU A 104 2.33 -5.50 -0.19
N GLY A 105 1.63 -5.24 0.92
CA GLY A 105 0.56 -4.26 1.00
C GLY A 105 1.00 -2.94 1.63
N TYR A 106 0.45 -2.62 2.79
CA TYR A 106 0.73 -1.40 3.55
C TYR A 106 2.21 -1.27 3.91
N ARG A 107 2.80 -0.13 3.51
CA ARG A 107 4.13 0.33 3.90
C ARG A 107 4.16 1.85 3.78
N ALA A 108 4.14 2.53 4.92
CA ALA A 108 4.25 3.99 4.95
C ALA A 108 5.62 4.47 4.44
N GLN A 109 5.62 5.03 3.23
CA GLN A 109 6.80 5.58 2.59
C GLN A 109 6.43 6.78 1.72
N MET A 110 7.21 7.85 1.86
CA MET A 110 7.27 8.93 0.88
C MET A 110 8.19 8.51 -0.27
N SER A 111 7.60 8.12 -1.39
CA SER A 111 8.33 7.71 -2.60
C SER A 111 7.78 8.31 -3.89
N LYS A 112 6.71 9.11 -3.78
CA LYS A 112 6.05 9.84 -4.88
C LYS A 112 6.33 11.35 -4.80
N GLY A 113 5.81 12.09 -5.78
CA GLY A 113 5.94 13.54 -5.86
C GLY A 113 7.30 14.02 -6.35
N ALA A 114 7.43 15.33 -6.55
CA ALA A 114 8.72 15.94 -6.87
C ALA A 114 9.73 15.68 -5.75
N ALA A 115 11.02 15.56 -6.11
CA ALA A 115 12.06 15.53 -5.09
C ALA A 115 12.35 16.97 -4.64
N ASP A 116 12.59 17.16 -3.34
CA ASP A 116 13.09 18.43 -2.80
C ASP A 116 14.55 18.69 -3.23
N LYS A 117 15.11 19.84 -2.81
CA LYS A 117 16.50 20.24 -3.09
C LYS A 117 17.54 19.19 -2.63
N ASP A 118 17.21 18.43 -1.59
CA ASP A 118 18.08 17.42 -0.99
C ASP A 118 17.88 16.04 -1.65
N GLY A 119 16.92 15.92 -2.58
CA GLY A 119 16.60 14.71 -3.31
C GLY A 119 15.56 13.82 -2.63
N ASN A 120 14.87 14.30 -1.60
CA ASN A 120 13.86 13.53 -0.89
C ASN A 120 12.51 13.63 -1.60
N ARG A 121 11.83 12.49 -1.79
CA ARG A 121 10.44 12.46 -2.25
C ARG A 121 9.53 13.08 -1.20
N THR A 122 8.52 13.83 -1.66
CA THR A 122 7.68 14.66 -0.79
C THR A 122 6.27 14.13 -0.57
N GLU A 123 5.84 13.12 -1.34
CA GLU A 123 4.49 12.58 -1.28
C GLU A 123 4.47 11.11 -0.86
N LEU A 124 3.45 10.74 -0.09
CA LEU A 124 3.16 9.37 0.31
C LEU A 124 2.78 8.51 -0.90
N SER A 125 3.25 7.27 -0.91
CA SER A 125 2.88 6.27 -1.92
C SER A 125 1.51 5.66 -1.67
N ASN A 126 0.93 4.99 -2.67
CA ASN A 126 -0.31 4.23 -2.46
C ASN A 126 -0.15 3.10 -1.43
N HIS A 127 1.05 2.54 -1.27
CA HIS A 127 1.37 1.61 -0.18
C HIS A 127 1.24 2.26 1.19
N ALA A 128 1.51 3.56 1.31
CA ALA A 128 1.37 4.25 2.57
C ALA A 128 -0.08 4.33 3.03
N PHE A 129 -1.04 4.22 2.13
CA PHE A 129 -2.47 4.22 2.47
C PHE A 129 -3.08 2.82 2.54
N GLY A 130 -2.28 1.75 2.37
CA GLY A 130 -2.79 0.39 2.31
C GLY A 130 -3.71 0.13 1.11
N THR A 131 -3.60 0.94 0.05
CA THR A 131 -4.38 0.85 -1.19
C THR A 131 -3.51 0.42 -2.36
N ALA A 132 -2.45 -0.33 -2.10
CA ALA A 132 -1.61 -0.91 -3.12
C ALA A 132 -1.13 -2.29 -2.70
N VAL A 133 -0.88 -3.14 -3.69
CA VAL A 133 -0.20 -4.42 -3.51
C VAL A 133 0.90 -4.59 -4.55
N ASP A 134 2.08 -5.03 -4.11
CA ASP A 134 3.14 -5.51 -4.97
C ASP A 134 3.13 -7.05 -4.92
N LEU A 135 3.07 -7.72 -6.07
CA LEU A 135 3.07 -9.19 -6.16
C LEU A 135 4.40 -9.71 -6.72
N ASN A 136 4.95 -10.73 -6.07
CA ASN A 136 6.16 -11.42 -6.51
C ASN A 136 7.29 -10.43 -6.85
N GLU A 137 7.63 -9.49 -5.95
CA GLU A 137 8.52 -8.35 -6.27
C GLU A 137 9.91 -8.77 -6.79
N GLU A 138 10.42 -9.93 -6.36
CA GLU A 138 11.67 -10.54 -6.83
C GLU A 138 11.58 -11.15 -8.25
N HIS A 139 10.40 -11.10 -8.87
CA HIS A 139 10.13 -11.58 -10.23
C HIS A 139 9.51 -10.50 -11.12
N ASN A 140 9.15 -9.35 -10.53
CA ASN A 140 8.40 -8.27 -11.17
C ASN A 140 8.95 -6.89 -10.77
N GLY A 141 10.07 -6.49 -11.37
CA GLY A 141 10.74 -5.27 -10.98
C GLY A 141 10.05 -3.96 -11.41
N LEU A 142 10.49 -2.88 -10.76
CA LEU A 142 10.26 -1.50 -11.17
C LEU A 142 11.40 -1.07 -12.09
N TYR A 143 11.04 -0.55 -13.25
CA TYR A 143 11.97 -0.09 -14.27
C TYR A 143 11.86 1.42 -14.48
N GLU A 144 12.99 2.02 -14.85
CA GLU A 144 13.10 3.41 -15.26
C GLU A 144 13.69 3.53 -16.67
N ASN A 145 13.67 4.73 -17.25
CA ASN A 145 14.03 5.00 -18.65
C ASN A 145 13.27 4.10 -19.64
N CYS A 146 12.02 3.77 -19.30
CA CYS A 146 11.24 2.75 -19.95
C CYS A 146 9.96 3.34 -20.58
N ILE A 147 10.14 4.15 -21.63
CA ILE A 147 9.02 4.71 -22.41
C ILE A 147 8.23 3.57 -23.07
N SER A 148 8.96 2.71 -23.78
CA SER A 148 8.50 1.41 -24.26
C SER A 148 9.32 0.31 -23.59
N TRP A 149 8.68 -0.84 -23.33
CA TRP A 149 9.39 -2.00 -22.77
C TRP A 149 10.45 -2.51 -23.75
N GLY A 150 11.68 -2.69 -23.26
CA GLY A 150 12.79 -3.17 -24.08
C GLY A 150 14.15 -3.08 -23.37
N PRO A 151 15.25 -3.40 -24.07
CA PRO A 151 16.59 -3.50 -23.48
C PRO A 151 17.11 -2.20 -22.83
N LYS A 152 16.56 -1.04 -23.20
CA LYS A 152 16.93 0.27 -22.64
C LYS A 152 16.32 0.53 -21.26
N CYS A 153 15.30 -0.24 -20.87
CA CYS A 153 14.68 -0.15 -19.55
C CYS A 153 15.67 -0.64 -18.50
N ARG A 154 15.91 0.20 -17.47
CA ARG A 154 16.84 -0.15 -16.38
C ARG A 154 16.06 -0.58 -15.15
N LEU A 155 16.41 -1.75 -14.62
CA LEU A 155 15.87 -2.23 -13.35
C LEU A 155 16.30 -1.30 -12.21
N ARG A 156 15.33 -0.86 -11.40
CA ARG A 156 15.53 0.07 -10.28
C ARG A 156 15.25 -0.58 -8.92
N LYS A 157 14.23 -1.43 -8.81
CA LYS A 157 13.85 -2.17 -7.58
C LYS A 157 13.26 -3.53 -7.96
N GLY A 158 13.41 -4.51 -7.07
CA GLY A 158 12.88 -5.86 -7.23
C GLY A 158 13.72 -6.68 -8.19
N GLY A 159 13.17 -7.81 -8.64
CA GLY A 159 13.87 -8.70 -9.55
C GLY A 159 13.56 -8.44 -11.02
N LYS A 160 14.38 -9.05 -11.89
CA LYS A 160 14.24 -8.86 -13.34
C LYS A 160 12.93 -9.48 -13.83
N TYR A 161 12.11 -8.66 -14.49
CA TYR A 161 10.90 -9.11 -15.18
C TYR A 161 11.26 -9.97 -16.40
N ARG A 162 10.83 -11.23 -16.40
CA ARG A 162 11.16 -12.25 -17.41
C ARG A 162 9.90 -13.01 -17.84
N PRO A 163 8.91 -12.33 -18.45
CA PRO A 163 7.68 -12.98 -18.88
C PRO A 163 7.99 -14.15 -19.84
N GLY A 164 7.28 -15.28 -19.66
CA GLY A 164 7.45 -16.51 -20.45
C GLY A 164 8.58 -17.44 -19.97
N ALA A 165 9.67 -16.90 -19.42
CA ALA A 165 10.76 -17.69 -18.84
C ALA A 165 10.59 -17.91 -17.32
N ASP A 166 10.03 -16.92 -16.62
CA ASP A 166 9.74 -17.00 -15.20
C ASP A 166 8.22 -17.07 -14.97
N PRO A 167 7.69 -18.18 -14.43
CA PRO A 167 6.25 -18.35 -14.22
C PRO A 167 5.67 -17.44 -13.12
N LEU A 168 6.50 -16.72 -12.38
CA LEU A 168 6.09 -15.75 -11.36
C LEU A 168 6.02 -14.31 -11.91
N SER A 169 6.51 -14.08 -13.14
CA SER A 169 6.38 -12.80 -13.81
C SER A 169 4.94 -12.54 -14.27
N LEU A 170 4.41 -11.35 -13.96
CA LEU A 170 3.06 -10.92 -14.29
C LEU A 170 2.95 -10.43 -15.74
N THR A 171 2.08 -11.02 -16.52
CA THR A 171 1.79 -10.64 -17.91
C THR A 171 0.41 -10.01 -18.04
N LYS A 172 0.07 -9.49 -19.24
CA LYS A 172 -1.26 -8.91 -19.49
C LYS A 172 -2.39 -9.93 -19.34
N GLU A 173 -2.08 -11.21 -19.47
CA GLU A 173 -2.97 -12.37 -19.42
C GLU A 173 -3.01 -13.02 -18.02
N SER A 174 -2.19 -12.54 -17.07
CA SER A 174 -2.15 -13.09 -15.71
C SER A 174 -3.51 -12.93 -15.01
N PRO A 175 -4.06 -13.98 -14.37
CA PRO A 175 -5.32 -13.87 -13.65
C PRO A 175 -5.34 -12.73 -12.62
N ALA A 176 -4.23 -12.48 -11.92
CA ALA A 176 -4.12 -11.37 -10.97
C ALA A 176 -4.46 -10.01 -11.59
N LEU A 177 -4.07 -9.75 -12.84
CA LEU A 177 -4.41 -8.49 -13.51
C LEU A 177 -5.92 -8.34 -13.72
N ALA A 178 -6.58 -9.39 -14.18
CA ALA A 178 -8.01 -9.36 -14.46
C ALA A 178 -8.80 -9.17 -13.17
N GLU A 179 -8.49 -9.93 -12.12
CA GLU A 179 -9.21 -9.88 -10.85
C GLU A 179 -8.98 -8.56 -10.10
N LEU A 180 -7.75 -8.07 -10.04
CA LEU A 180 -7.45 -6.79 -9.38
C LEU A 180 -8.07 -5.62 -10.15
N LYS A 181 -8.09 -5.68 -11.48
CA LYS A 181 -8.80 -4.68 -12.29
C LYS A 181 -10.30 -4.68 -12.02
N ALA A 182 -10.92 -5.87 -11.93
CA ALA A 182 -12.33 -5.97 -11.56
C ALA A 182 -12.62 -5.41 -10.15
N ALA A 183 -11.63 -5.42 -9.26
CA ALA A 183 -11.68 -4.79 -7.94
C ALA A 183 -11.32 -3.28 -7.93
N GLY A 184 -11.09 -2.67 -9.10
CA GLY A 184 -10.78 -1.23 -9.23
C GLY A 184 -9.30 -0.86 -9.09
N PHE A 185 -8.38 -1.82 -9.28
CA PHE A 185 -6.94 -1.58 -9.24
C PHE A 185 -6.34 -1.64 -10.64
N GLU A 186 -5.51 -0.67 -10.96
CA GLU A 186 -4.74 -0.62 -12.20
C GLU A 186 -3.33 -1.17 -11.99
N TRP A 187 -2.76 -1.71 -13.06
CA TRP A 187 -1.44 -2.36 -13.04
C TRP A 187 -0.32 -1.41 -13.47
N GLY A 188 0.73 -1.32 -12.65
CA GLY A 188 1.91 -0.49 -12.89
C GLY A 188 2.71 -0.86 -14.13
N GLY A 189 2.57 -2.08 -14.64
CA GLY A 189 3.18 -2.51 -15.90
C GLY A 189 2.57 -1.85 -17.15
N LYS A 190 1.38 -1.24 -17.03
CA LYS A 190 0.67 -0.57 -18.13
C LYS A 190 0.83 0.95 -18.15
N ILE A 191 1.44 1.56 -17.12
CA ILE A 191 1.53 3.01 -17.04
C ILE A 191 2.31 3.57 -18.23
N GLU A 192 1.85 4.68 -18.79
CA GLU A 192 2.59 5.41 -19.81
C GLU A 192 3.75 6.21 -19.18
N GLY A 193 4.70 6.64 -20.01
CA GLY A 193 5.86 7.40 -19.55
C GLY A 193 7.08 6.54 -19.22
N ARG A 194 8.01 7.11 -18.44
CA ARG A 194 9.39 6.58 -18.29
C ARG A 194 9.54 5.44 -17.29
N GLN A 195 8.48 5.02 -16.62
CA GLN A 195 8.50 3.95 -15.63
C GLN A 195 7.57 2.81 -16.02
N LYS A 196 7.91 1.60 -15.58
CA LYS A 196 7.08 0.41 -15.67
C LYS A 196 7.26 -0.36 -14.37
N ASP A 197 6.19 -0.53 -13.61
CA ASP A 197 6.25 -1.19 -12.31
C ASP A 197 5.47 -2.51 -12.36
N PHE A 198 6.15 -3.60 -12.71
CA PHE A 198 5.46 -4.85 -13.02
C PHE A 198 4.90 -5.57 -11.80
N MET A 199 5.39 -5.28 -10.59
CA MET A 199 4.84 -5.85 -9.34
C MET A 199 3.56 -5.15 -8.90
N HIS A 200 3.39 -3.88 -9.29
CA HIS A 200 2.54 -2.94 -8.57
C HIS A 200 1.09 -2.90 -9.05
N PHE A 201 0.16 -2.87 -8.10
CA PHE A 201 -1.25 -2.58 -8.33
C PHE A 201 -1.74 -1.53 -7.34
N SER A 202 -2.50 -0.55 -7.82
CA SER A 202 -3.16 0.47 -7.00
C SER A 202 -4.31 1.12 -7.79
N PRO A 203 -5.21 1.91 -7.17
CA PRO A 203 -6.30 2.57 -7.89
C PRO A 203 -5.86 3.42 -9.10
N THR A 204 -4.63 3.95 -9.07
CA THR A 204 -4.04 4.74 -10.18
C THR A 204 -3.01 3.98 -11.00
N GLY A 205 -2.52 2.84 -10.51
CA GLY A 205 -1.42 2.07 -11.12
C GLY A 205 -0.01 2.64 -10.86
N TYR A 206 0.14 3.73 -10.10
CA TYR A 206 1.41 4.37 -9.76
C TYR A 206 1.28 5.27 -8.52
#